data_AF-A0A6V7NU10-F1
#
_entry.id   AF-A0A6V7NU10-F1
#
_cell.length_a   1.000
_cell.length_b   1.000
_cell.length_c   1.000
_cell.angle_alpha   90.00
_cell.angle_beta   90.00
_cell.angle_gamma   90.00
#
_symmetry.space_group_name_H-M   'P 1'
#
loop_
_entity.id
_entity.type
_entity.pdbx_description
1 polymer ?
#
loop_
_entity_poly.entity_id
_entity_poly.type
_entity_poly.pdbx_seq_one_letter_code
_entity_poly.pdbx_strand_id
1 'polypeptide(L)'
;MYGLDEDTIRRFFFDIVKGVLKYGPNNKFPYREPEIQISQDFSDIFNLAFTTLSLLVCIYEAPPHLRREFIDTLRVQLVSSRLRAASKPLMRFLGSNLEEQWMRSVNLGITNWIRELKPSSNDFMPPSPLFSYALSARRLWKVQLYCPMVALSVEYPSGSTKEERLQFSLDYQQFESVFQFSYKVIFKENWIDVMVNVDNIRCDVIPLISETLMSKQGYGSEEKHFPSRISLQLTPTLQSDIISVSVSKSTDNPIHEVGLEKGLETSFDAPASLGITISATETHTMSLKPWKFEQSVYGDSAILNWFLHDGTNGQEVFSCKPPKLALCKPRSWFRNRYTSAYRPFTRQGGVIFAGDEYGERVCWKVSEGALGKTMEWEIKGKIWLTYWPNKHKTFYSETRRLEFRELVYLTIEK
;
A
#
# COMPACT_ATOMS: atom_id res chain seq x y z
N MET A 1 41.81 -22.03 12.67
CA MET A 1 40.40 -21.65 12.94
C MET A 1 39.62 -22.11 11.71
N TYR A 2 38.98 -23.28 11.78
CA TYR A 2 38.27 -23.86 10.63
C TYR A 2 37.03 -23.00 10.35
N GLY A 3 37.00 -22.33 9.19
CA GLY A 3 35.81 -21.62 8.72
C GLY A 3 34.68 -22.63 8.51
N LEU A 4 33.45 -22.25 8.85
CA LEU A 4 32.26 -23.03 8.49
C LEU A 4 32.22 -23.18 6.96
N ASP A 5 31.91 -24.38 6.50
CA ASP A 5 31.70 -24.67 5.07
C ASP A 5 30.50 -23.86 4.52
N GLU A 6 30.58 -23.43 3.26
CA GLU A 6 29.59 -22.55 2.62
C GLU A 6 28.18 -23.15 2.65
N ASP A 7 28.07 -24.45 2.43
CA ASP A 7 26.80 -25.18 2.52
C ASP A 7 26.22 -25.15 3.94
N THR A 8 27.08 -25.18 4.96
CA THR A 8 26.64 -25.09 6.36
C THR A 8 26.11 -23.71 6.68
N ILE A 9 26.80 -22.66 6.21
CA ILE A 9 26.35 -21.27 6.37
C ILE A 9 25.01 -21.05 5.67
N ARG A 10 24.85 -21.56 4.44
CA ARG A 10 23.61 -21.45 3.67
C ARG A 10 22.44 -22.16 4.36
N ARG A 11 22.65 -23.39 4.86
CA ARG A 11 21.63 -24.13 5.62
C ARG A 11 21.21 -23.35 6.87
N PHE A 12 22.18 -22.84 7.63
CA PHE A 12 21.90 -22.09 8.84
C PHE A 12 21.12 -20.79 8.56
N PHE A 13 21.46 -20.08 7.49
CA PHE A 13 20.68 -18.92 7.03
C PHE A 13 19.22 -19.28 6.74
N PHE A 14 18.97 -20.39 6.05
CA PHE A 14 17.61 -20.83 5.77
C PHE A 14 16.86 -21.33 7.01
N ASP A 15 17.55 -21.88 8.00
CA ASP A 15 16.96 -22.20 9.29
C ASP A 15 16.53 -20.92 10.04
N ILE A 16 17.30 -19.83 9.94
CA ILE A 16 16.89 -18.51 10.45
C ILE A 16 15.64 -18.02 9.70
N VAL A 17 15.62 -18.13 8.37
CA VAL A 17 14.45 -17.74 7.56
C VAL A 17 13.22 -18.54 7.96
N LYS A 18 13.32 -19.87 8.08
CA LYS A 18 12.25 -20.73 8.60
C LYS A 18 11.84 -20.31 10.00
N GLY A 19 12.79 -19.95 10.85
CA GLY A 19 12.56 -19.41 12.19
C GLY A 19 11.65 -18.17 12.18
N VAL A 20 11.95 -17.20 11.32
CA VAL A 20 11.13 -15.98 11.16
C VAL A 20 9.73 -16.33 10.68
N LEU A 21 9.62 -17.18 9.67
CA LEU A 21 8.34 -17.57 9.07
C LEU A 21 7.43 -18.36 10.04
N LYS A 22 8.00 -19.03 11.04
CA LYS A 22 7.21 -19.73 12.08
C LYS A 22 6.35 -18.79 12.92
N TYR A 23 6.75 -17.54 13.08
CA TYR A 23 5.97 -16.51 13.78
C TYR A 23 4.91 -15.85 12.89
N GLY A 24 4.85 -16.20 11.60
CA GLY A 24 3.91 -15.64 10.65
C GLY A 24 2.51 -16.24 10.70
N PRO A 25 1.55 -15.63 9.99
CA PRO A 25 0.17 -16.12 9.91
C PRO A 25 0.03 -17.52 9.30
N ASN A 26 0.97 -17.93 8.46
CA ASN A 26 0.93 -19.19 7.73
C ASN A 26 2.15 -20.07 8.07
N ASN A 27 2.11 -20.67 9.25
CA ASN A 27 3.18 -21.55 9.76
C ASN A 27 3.34 -22.88 9.00
N LYS A 28 2.54 -23.13 7.95
CA LYS A 28 2.60 -24.33 7.08
C LYS A 28 2.95 -23.99 5.63
N PHE A 29 3.54 -22.84 5.37
CA PHE A 29 3.88 -22.43 4.00
C PHE A 29 4.89 -23.39 3.35
N PRO A 30 4.63 -23.90 2.13
CA PRO A 30 5.58 -24.76 1.43
C PRO A 30 6.83 -23.95 1.10
N TYR A 31 7.92 -24.28 1.79
CA TYR A 31 9.18 -23.58 1.69
C TYR A 31 10.08 -24.25 0.63
N ARG A 32 10.41 -23.51 -0.43
CA ARG A 32 11.44 -23.92 -1.39
C ARG A 32 12.65 -23.04 -1.21
N GLU A 33 13.80 -23.65 -0.92
CA GLU A 33 15.06 -22.95 -0.76
C GLU A 33 15.50 -22.36 -2.10
N PRO A 34 15.62 -21.02 -2.22
CA PRO A 34 16.19 -20.42 -3.40
C PRO A 34 17.66 -20.79 -3.57
N GLU A 35 18.15 -20.72 -4.79
CA GLU A 35 19.58 -20.86 -5.06
C GLU A 35 20.31 -19.58 -4.66
N ILE A 36 21.30 -19.69 -3.77
CA ILE A 36 22.03 -18.54 -3.23
C ILE A 36 23.50 -18.72 -3.53
N GLN A 37 24.09 -17.68 -4.13
CA GLN A 37 25.54 -17.50 -4.19
C GLN A 37 25.96 -16.57 -3.06
N ILE A 38 26.90 -17.01 -2.22
CA ILE A 38 27.45 -16.19 -1.14
C ILE A 38 28.28 -15.08 -1.76
N SER A 39 27.84 -13.84 -1.61
CA SER A 39 28.54 -12.63 -2.05
C SER A 39 29.24 -11.93 -0.88
N GLN A 40 30.05 -10.91 -1.16
CA GLN A 40 30.72 -10.11 -0.13
C GLN A 40 29.74 -9.48 0.88
N ASP A 41 28.51 -9.15 0.47
CA ASP A 41 27.48 -8.53 1.32
C ASP A 41 26.71 -9.55 2.17
N PHE A 42 26.97 -10.86 2.02
CA PHE A 42 26.19 -11.91 2.67
C PHE A 42 26.22 -11.82 4.20
N SER A 43 27.33 -11.38 4.80
CA SER A 43 27.44 -11.14 6.25
C SER A 43 26.33 -10.22 6.76
N ASP A 44 26.04 -9.14 6.04
CA ASP A 44 25.11 -8.12 6.51
C ASP A 44 23.66 -8.56 6.33
N ILE A 45 23.42 -9.34 5.29
CA ILE A 45 22.14 -10.00 5.01
C ILE A 45 21.84 -11.06 6.07
N PHE A 46 22.86 -11.85 6.40
CA PHE A 46 22.80 -12.83 7.47
C PHE A 46 22.51 -12.16 8.82
N ASN A 47 23.25 -11.10 9.15
CA ASN A 47 23.05 -10.34 10.38
C ASN A 47 21.65 -9.73 10.44
N LEU A 48 21.15 -9.14 9.34
CA LEU A 48 19.78 -8.63 9.28
C LEU A 48 18.76 -9.73 9.55
N ALA A 49 18.92 -10.89 8.92
CA ALA A 49 18.00 -12.01 9.12
C ALA A 49 18.03 -12.51 10.57
N PHE A 50 19.22 -12.66 11.15
CA PHE A 50 19.42 -13.06 12.54
C PHE A 50 18.84 -12.05 13.53
N THR A 51 19.09 -10.76 13.35
CA THR A 51 18.54 -9.69 14.19
C THR A 51 17.01 -9.64 14.09
N THR A 52 16.46 -9.89 12.89
CA THR A 52 15.00 -9.96 12.70
C THR A 52 14.38 -11.14 13.43
N LEU A 53 15.01 -12.32 13.38
CA LEU A 53 14.58 -13.48 14.16
C LEU A 53 14.66 -13.18 15.67
N SER A 54 15.77 -12.60 16.11
CA SER A 54 15.98 -12.21 17.51
C SER A 54 14.89 -11.26 17.98
N LEU A 55 14.49 -10.29 17.15
CA LEU A 55 13.39 -9.37 17.45
C LEU A 55 12.08 -10.14 17.69
N LEU A 56 11.75 -11.10 16.83
CA LEU A 56 10.52 -11.88 16.96
C LEU A 56 10.55 -12.79 18.20
N VAL A 57 11.67 -13.46 18.45
CA VAL A 57 11.88 -14.23 19.69
C VAL A 57 11.70 -13.33 20.90
N CYS A 58 12.25 -12.11 20.89
CA CYS A 58 12.05 -11.15 21.98
C CYS A 58 10.58 -10.77 22.17
N ILE A 59 9.86 -10.49 21.07
CA ILE A 59 8.44 -10.12 21.14
C ILE A 59 7.59 -11.24 21.74
N TYR A 60 7.81 -12.49 21.32
CA TYR A 60 6.92 -13.60 21.70
C TYR A 60 7.37 -14.41 22.92
N GLU A 61 8.67 -14.56 23.13
CA GLU A 61 9.23 -15.53 24.07
C GLU A 61 10.00 -14.88 25.23
N ALA A 62 10.49 -13.65 25.08
CA ALA A 62 11.19 -12.99 26.18
C ALA A 62 10.25 -12.67 27.36
N PRO A 63 10.74 -12.80 28.61
CA PRO A 63 10.01 -12.36 29.79
C PRO A 63 9.58 -10.89 29.71
N PRO A 64 8.38 -10.52 30.18
CA PRO A 64 7.85 -9.15 30.02
C PRO A 64 8.76 -8.03 30.55
N HIS A 65 9.50 -8.29 31.63
CA HIS A 65 10.38 -7.31 32.27
C HIS A 65 11.67 -7.00 31.48
N LEU A 66 12.12 -7.90 30.60
CA LEU A 66 13.31 -7.69 29.76
C LEU A 66 12.95 -7.37 28.30
N ARG A 67 11.73 -7.74 27.88
CA ARG A 67 11.27 -7.62 26.49
C ARG A 67 11.48 -6.23 25.90
N ARG A 68 11.11 -5.18 26.64
CA ARG A 68 11.21 -3.80 26.17
C ARG A 68 12.65 -3.37 25.87
N GLU A 69 13.56 -3.64 26.81
CA GLU A 69 14.98 -3.27 26.68
C GLU A 69 15.66 -3.98 25.50
N PHE A 70 15.36 -5.28 25.33
CA PHE A 70 15.86 -6.04 24.18
C PHE A 70 15.29 -5.52 22.85
N ILE A 71 13.99 -5.25 22.78
CA ILE A 71 13.34 -4.72 21.57
C ILE A 71 13.93 -3.35 21.21
N ASP A 72 14.12 -2.46 22.19
CA ASP A 72 14.68 -1.13 21.95
C ASP A 72 16.13 -1.23 21.42
N THR A 73 16.94 -2.14 21.97
CA THR A 73 18.30 -2.41 21.49
C THR A 73 18.30 -2.95 20.06
N LEU A 74 17.47 -3.94 19.76
CA LEU A 74 17.37 -4.55 18.42
C LEU A 74 16.81 -3.56 17.40
N ARG A 75 15.86 -2.70 17.80
CA ARG A 75 15.32 -1.63 16.94
C ARG A 75 16.42 -0.69 16.47
N VAL A 76 17.30 -0.25 17.37
CA VAL A 76 18.42 0.63 17.02
C VAL A 76 19.33 -0.03 15.98
N GLN A 77 19.60 -1.33 16.13
CA GLN A 77 20.39 -2.09 15.16
C GLN A 77 19.70 -2.22 13.80
N LEU A 78 18.41 -2.57 13.77
CA LEU A 78 17.64 -2.74 12.53
C LEU A 78 17.51 -1.44 11.73
N VAL A 79 17.49 -0.29 12.40
CA VAL A 79 17.39 1.04 11.76
C VAL A 79 18.75 1.54 11.27
N SER A 80 19.85 0.89 11.65
CA SER A 80 21.22 1.26 11.23
C SER A 80 21.35 1.28 9.70
N SER A 81 22.21 2.18 9.19
CA SER A 81 22.45 2.31 7.75
C SER A 81 22.93 1.01 7.11
N ARG A 82 23.75 0.23 7.82
CA ARG A 82 24.30 -1.05 7.37
C ARG A 82 23.19 -2.10 7.15
N LEU A 83 22.36 -2.37 8.16
CA LEU A 83 21.29 -3.35 8.04
C LEU A 83 20.18 -2.87 7.11
N ARG A 84 19.93 -1.56 7.04
CA ARG A 84 19.03 -0.97 6.04
C ARG A 84 19.53 -1.22 4.62
N ALA A 85 20.82 -1.07 4.35
CA ALA A 85 21.41 -1.37 3.04
C ALA A 85 21.29 -2.86 2.69
N ALA A 86 21.42 -3.75 3.68
CA ALA A 86 21.29 -5.20 3.50
C ALA A 86 19.84 -5.69 3.26
N SER A 87 18.83 -4.86 3.56
CA SER A 87 17.42 -5.24 3.42
C SER A 87 17.00 -5.50 1.98
N LYS A 88 17.42 -4.66 1.04
CA LYS A 88 17.12 -4.81 -0.40
C LYS A 88 17.74 -6.08 -0.99
N PRO A 89 19.03 -6.39 -0.77
CA PRO A 89 19.60 -7.69 -1.08
C PRO A 89 18.87 -8.87 -0.44
N LEU A 90 18.48 -8.78 0.84
CA LEU A 90 17.70 -9.83 1.50
C LEU A 90 16.37 -10.09 0.78
N MET A 91 15.59 -9.05 0.46
CA MET A 91 14.33 -9.20 -0.28
C MET A 91 14.54 -9.86 -1.64
N ARG A 92 15.61 -9.49 -2.35
CA ARG A 92 15.99 -10.15 -3.62
C ARG A 92 16.32 -11.63 -3.42
N PHE A 93 17.03 -11.99 -2.34
CA PHE A 93 17.36 -13.39 -2.03
C PHE A 93 16.15 -14.23 -1.66
N LEU A 94 15.21 -13.67 -0.89
CA LEU A 94 13.97 -14.35 -0.52
C LEU A 94 13.07 -14.55 -1.75
N GLY A 95 13.04 -13.57 -2.66
CA GLY A 95 12.10 -13.54 -3.77
C GLY A 95 10.66 -13.27 -3.30
N SER A 96 9.77 -12.96 -4.24
CA SER A 96 8.48 -12.33 -3.92
C SER A 96 7.60 -13.11 -2.93
N ASN A 97 7.53 -14.44 -3.07
CA ASN A 97 6.69 -15.25 -2.19
C ASN A 97 7.20 -15.26 -0.73
N LEU A 98 8.51 -15.45 -0.53
CA LEU A 98 9.10 -15.49 0.80
C LEU A 98 9.23 -14.10 1.40
N GLU A 99 9.50 -13.07 0.58
CA GLU A 99 9.48 -11.67 0.97
C GLU A 99 8.13 -11.29 1.58
N GLU A 100 7.02 -11.60 0.92
CA GLU A 100 5.70 -11.33 1.47
C GLU A 100 5.51 -12.01 2.83
N GLN A 101 5.78 -13.32 2.93
CA GLN A 101 5.61 -14.05 4.19
C GLN A 101 6.54 -13.55 5.30
N TRP A 102 7.77 -13.19 4.96
CA TRP A 102 8.72 -12.56 5.86
C TRP A 102 8.15 -11.26 6.41
N MET A 103 7.68 -10.36 5.55
CA MET A 103 7.10 -9.09 5.95
C MET A 103 5.81 -9.27 6.76
N ARG A 104 4.94 -10.24 6.41
CA ARG A 104 3.74 -10.58 7.21
C ARG A 104 4.14 -11.03 8.63
N SER A 105 5.19 -11.84 8.75
CA SER A 105 5.67 -12.36 10.04
C SER A 105 6.22 -11.25 10.93
N VAL A 106 7.06 -10.38 10.36
CA VAL A 106 7.62 -9.21 11.05
C VAL A 106 6.50 -8.25 11.47
N ASN A 107 5.59 -7.91 10.55
CA ASN A 107 4.50 -6.98 10.82
C ASN A 107 3.47 -7.52 11.82
N LEU A 108 3.25 -8.84 11.87
CA LEU A 108 2.43 -9.45 12.92
C LEU A 108 3.10 -9.30 14.30
N GLY A 109 4.40 -9.55 14.40
CA GLY A 109 5.17 -9.30 15.63
C GLY A 109 5.09 -7.85 16.09
N ILE A 110 5.33 -6.90 15.17
CA ILE A 110 5.21 -5.46 15.46
C ILE A 110 3.78 -5.10 15.89
N THR A 111 2.77 -5.68 15.24
CA THR A 111 1.35 -5.46 15.60
C THR A 111 1.06 -5.90 17.02
N ASN A 112 1.51 -7.11 17.39
CA ASN A 112 1.36 -7.64 18.75
C ASN A 112 2.06 -6.77 19.79
N TRP A 113 3.29 -6.34 19.50
CA TRP A 113 4.06 -5.47 20.38
C TRP A 113 3.37 -4.10 20.59
N ILE A 114 2.95 -3.43 19.53
CA ILE A 114 2.24 -2.14 19.62
C ILE A 114 0.93 -2.29 20.40
N ARG A 115 0.17 -3.37 20.17
CA ARG A 115 -1.08 -3.67 20.89
C ARG A 115 -0.85 -3.86 22.39
N GLU A 116 0.24 -4.50 22.78
CA GLU A 116 0.62 -4.68 24.19
C GLU A 116 1.02 -3.36 24.86
N LEU A 117 1.62 -2.41 24.12
CA LEU A 117 2.01 -1.10 24.64
C LEU A 117 0.85 -0.09 24.76
N LYS A 118 -0.15 -0.15 23.88
CA LYS A 118 -1.31 0.77 23.85
C LYS A 118 -2.01 1.02 25.20
N PRO A 119 -2.14 0.07 26.15
CA PRO A 119 -2.73 0.36 27.47
C PRO A 119 -1.84 1.19 28.42
N SER A 120 -0.57 1.48 28.09
CA SER A 120 0.43 1.97 29.05
C SER A 120 1.05 3.35 28.77
N SER A 121 0.76 4.00 27.64
CA SER A 121 1.34 5.32 27.33
C SER A 121 0.56 6.10 26.28
N ASN A 122 0.07 7.30 26.64
CA ASN A 122 -0.46 8.30 25.70
C ASN A 122 0.64 8.99 24.86
N ASP A 123 1.93 8.72 25.12
CA ASP A 123 3.06 9.43 24.52
C ASP A 123 3.94 8.61 23.55
N PHE A 124 3.61 7.34 23.28
CA PHE A 124 4.41 6.53 22.33
C PHE A 124 3.82 6.58 20.92
N MET A 125 4.26 7.58 20.17
CA MET A 125 4.15 7.60 18.71
C MET A 125 5.36 6.84 18.13
N PRO A 126 5.21 5.69 17.45
CA PRO A 126 6.34 5.10 16.73
C PRO A 126 6.50 5.78 15.35
N PRO A 127 7.55 6.57 15.10
CA PRO A 127 8.08 6.73 13.75
C PRO A 127 8.88 5.46 13.39
N SER A 128 8.82 4.91 12.18
CA SER A 128 7.69 4.36 11.44
C SER A 128 8.11 2.91 11.14
N PRO A 129 7.30 1.85 11.39
CA PRO A 129 7.61 0.48 10.99
C PRO A 129 7.32 0.23 9.50
N LEU A 130 7.14 1.29 8.72
CA LEU A 130 7.12 1.21 7.28
C LEU A 130 8.46 0.66 6.78
N PHE A 131 8.37 -0.47 6.09
CA PHE A 131 9.47 -0.95 5.28
C PHE A 131 9.20 -0.56 3.82
N SER A 132 10.20 0.05 3.19
CA SER A 132 10.17 0.42 1.79
C SER A 132 11.52 0.20 1.16
N TYR A 133 11.52 -0.12 -0.14
CA TYR A 133 12.73 -0.11 -0.94
C TYR A 133 12.42 0.12 -2.42
N ALA A 134 13.38 0.71 -3.13
CA ALA A 134 13.34 0.88 -4.57
C ALA A 134 14.32 -0.02 -5.33
N LEU A 135 13.93 -0.41 -6.54
CA LEU A 135 14.70 -1.15 -7.52
C LEU A 135 14.77 -0.36 -8.83
N SER A 136 15.97 -0.28 -9.37
CA SER A 136 16.21 0.19 -10.74
C SER A 136 16.69 -1.00 -11.56
N ALA A 137 15.96 -1.31 -12.61
CA ALA A 137 16.32 -2.26 -13.64
C ALA A 137 16.21 -1.57 -15.02
N ARG A 138 16.70 -2.21 -16.07
CA ARG A 138 16.64 -1.64 -17.43
C ARG A 138 15.20 -1.28 -17.78
N ARG A 139 14.93 0.02 -17.95
CA ARG A 139 13.63 0.62 -18.31
C ARG A 139 12.52 0.47 -17.26
N LEU A 140 12.84 0.03 -16.04
CA LEU A 140 11.86 -0.18 -14.98
C LEU A 140 12.37 0.37 -13.65
N TRP A 141 11.55 1.19 -13.02
CA TRP A 141 11.66 1.51 -11.60
C TRP A 141 10.54 0.82 -10.86
N LYS A 142 10.86 0.20 -9.72
CA LYS A 142 9.90 -0.46 -8.85
C LYS A 142 10.12 -0.01 -7.42
N VAL A 143 9.07 0.44 -6.74
CA VAL A 143 9.06 0.68 -5.30
C VAL A 143 8.13 -0.33 -4.66
N GLN A 144 8.53 -0.92 -3.54
CA GLN A 144 7.75 -1.90 -2.81
C GLN A 144 7.70 -1.53 -1.32
N LEU A 145 6.52 -1.68 -0.73
CA LEU A 145 6.19 -1.15 0.60
C LEU A 145 5.36 -2.13 1.40
N TYR A 146 5.63 -2.18 2.71
CA TYR A 146 4.92 -2.97 3.69
C TYR A 146 4.76 -2.19 4.99
N CYS A 147 3.56 -2.12 5.55
CA CYS A 147 3.32 -1.41 6.80
C CYS A 147 2.18 -2.04 7.61
N PRO A 148 2.36 -2.34 8.90
CA PRO A 148 1.26 -2.78 9.75
C PRO A 148 0.28 -1.61 9.99
N MET A 149 -1.03 -1.88 9.93
CA MET A 149 -2.06 -0.84 10.03
C MET A 149 -1.98 -0.06 11.35
N VAL A 150 -1.63 -0.74 12.45
CA VAL A 150 -1.48 -0.15 13.79
C VAL A 150 -0.48 1.00 13.88
N ALA A 151 0.44 1.08 12.94
CA ALA A 151 1.53 2.05 13.00
C ALA A 151 1.37 3.23 12.03
N LEU A 152 0.31 3.22 11.24
CA LEU A 152 -0.03 4.35 10.39
C LEU A 152 -0.53 5.52 11.23
N SER A 153 -0.18 6.73 10.81
CA SER A 153 -0.67 7.96 11.45
C SER A 153 -2.17 8.13 11.20
N VAL A 154 -2.94 8.44 12.25
CA VAL A 154 -4.37 8.73 12.11
C VAL A 154 -4.52 10.21 11.74
N GLU A 155 -5.13 10.51 10.59
CA GLU A 155 -5.34 11.89 10.15
C GLU A 155 -6.73 12.42 10.50
N TYR A 156 -7.76 11.62 10.24
CA TYR A 156 -9.14 12.06 10.41
C TYR A 156 -9.93 11.04 11.24
N PRO A 157 -10.12 11.28 12.55
CA PRO A 157 -10.95 10.42 13.37
C PRO A 157 -12.44 10.80 13.22
N SER A 158 -13.30 9.78 13.23
CA SER A 158 -14.72 9.98 13.60
C SER A 158 -14.99 9.81 15.11
N GLY A 159 -13.94 9.81 15.92
CA GLY A 159 -13.94 9.40 17.33
C GLY A 159 -13.34 8.00 17.45
N SER A 160 -12.62 7.68 18.53
CA SER A 160 -12.10 6.33 18.76
C SER A 160 -13.26 5.34 18.85
N THR A 161 -13.22 4.23 18.12
CA THR A 161 -14.20 3.16 18.34
C THR A 161 -14.03 2.61 19.76
N LYS A 162 -15.14 2.52 20.50
CA LYS A 162 -15.17 1.83 21.80
C LYS A 162 -15.32 0.31 21.63
N GLU A 163 -15.49 -0.16 20.40
CA GLU A 163 -15.72 -1.57 20.08
C GLU A 163 -14.38 -2.29 19.89
N GLU A 164 -13.95 -3.02 20.92
CA GLU A 164 -12.69 -3.77 20.92
C GLU A 164 -12.59 -4.80 19.78
N ARG A 165 -13.71 -5.45 19.44
CA ARG A 165 -13.76 -6.43 18.33
C ARG A 165 -13.50 -5.77 16.97
N LEU A 166 -14.05 -4.58 16.74
CA LEU A 166 -13.80 -3.86 15.50
C LEU A 166 -12.35 -3.37 15.45
N GLN A 167 -11.85 -2.81 16.55
CA GLN A 167 -10.46 -2.38 16.65
C GLN A 167 -9.50 -3.56 16.41
N PHE A 168 -9.83 -4.76 16.90
CA PHE A 168 -9.07 -5.96 16.63
C PHE A 168 -9.04 -6.30 15.13
N SER A 169 -10.19 -6.31 14.46
CA SER A 169 -10.25 -6.56 13.01
C SER A 169 -9.37 -5.59 12.21
N LEU A 170 -9.38 -4.32 12.58
CA LEU A 170 -8.67 -3.24 11.88
C LEU A 170 -7.17 -3.16 12.23
N ASP A 171 -6.79 -3.51 13.46
CA ASP A 171 -5.39 -3.47 13.91
C ASP A 171 -4.58 -4.64 13.31
N TYR A 172 -5.17 -5.83 13.16
CA TYR A 172 -4.49 -7.04 12.70
C TYR A 172 -4.45 -7.18 11.18
N GLN A 173 -4.06 -6.10 10.52
CA GLN A 173 -3.94 -5.98 9.07
C GLN A 173 -2.62 -5.32 8.71
N GLN A 174 -2.16 -5.55 7.49
CA GLN A 174 -1.06 -4.81 6.92
C GLN A 174 -1.41 -4.25 5.55
N PHE A 175 -0.83 -3.12 5.25
CA PHE A 175 -0.80 -2.53 3.94
C PHE A 175 0.39 -3.04 3.14
N GLU A 176 0.14 -3.45 1.90
CA GLU A 176 1.14 -3.88 0.92
C GLU A 176 0.98 -3.06 -0.36
N SER A 177 2.07 -2.51 -0.89
CA SER A 177 2.00 -1.84 -2.19
C SER A 177 3.24 -1.98 -3.06
N VAL A 178 3.00 -1.86 -4.36
CA VAL A 178 3.99 -1.92 -5.42
C VAL A 178 3.71 -0.81 -6.41
N PHE A 179 4.70 0.06 -6.64
CA PHE A 179 4.67 1.11 -7.65
C PHE A 179 5.68 0.80 -8.74
N GLN A 180 5.23 0.63 -9.96
CA GLN A 180 6.05 0.33 -11.12
C GLN A 180 5.96 1.46 -12.14
N PHE A 181 7.11 1.93 -12.57
CA PHE A 181 7.25 2.95 -13.59
C PHE A 181 8.13 2.42 -14.72
N SER A 182 7.63 2.51 -15.95
CA SER A 182 8.45 2.28 -17.13
C SER A 182 9.14 3.58 -17.52
N TYR A 183 10.41 3.53 -17.91
CA TYR A 183 11.11 4.70 -18.40
C TYR A 183 11.76 4.46 -19.76
N LYS A 184 11.85 5.53 -20.55
CA LYS A 184 12.48 5.55 -21.87
C LYS A 184 13.34 6.80 -21.99
N VAL A 185 14.58 6.60 -22.44
CA VAL A 185 15.51 7.68 -22.76
C VAL A 185 15.56 7.83 -24.28
N ILE A 186 15.38 9.05 -24.79
CA ILE A 186 15.47 9.37 -26.22
C ILE A 186 16.48 10.50 -26.40
N PHE A 187 17.54 10.22 -27.15
CA PHE A 187 18.55 11.20 -27.48
C PHE A 187 18.08 12.07 -28.66
N LYS A 188 18.03 13.38 -28.47
CA LYS A 188 17.80 14.39 -29.51
C LYS A 188 19.10 15.14 -29.78
N GLU A 189 19.10 15.98 -30.80
CA GLU A 189 20.29 16.76 -31.19
C GLU A 189 20.75 17.71 -30.07
N ASN A 190 19.82 18.35 -29.34
CA ASN A 190 20.14 19.41 -28.38
C ASN A 190 19.80 19.08 -26.92
N TRP A 191 19.12 17.95 -26.65
CA TRP A 191 18.73 17.51 -25.32
C TRP A 191 18.42 16.01 -25.31
N ILE A 192 18.16 15.49 -24.11
CA ILE A 192 17.82 14.09 -23.87
C ILE A 192 16.43 14.06 -23.24
N ASP A 193 15.47 13.39 -23.87
CA ASP A 193 14.14 13.19 -23.29
C ASP A 193 14.18 11.97 -22.36
N VAL A 194 13.94 12.18 -21.07
CA VAL A 194 13.70 11.12 -20.09
C VAL A 194 12.20 11.05 -19.85
N MET A 195 11.57 10.02 -20.41
CA MET A 195 10.13 9.78 -20.30
C MET A 195 9.87 8.70 -19.25
N VAL A 196 8.99 8.97 -18.30
CA VAL A 196 8.54 8.01 -17.28
C VAL A 196 7.03 7.87 -17.38
N ASN A 197 6.54 6.64 -17.44
CA ASN A 197 5.10 6.33 -17.43
C ASN A 197 4.79 5.44 -16.23
N VAL A 198 3.60 5.60 -15.67
CA VAL A 198 3.07 4.66 -14.69
C VAL A 198 2.74 3.34 -15.42
N ASP A 199 3.45 2.28 -15.08
CA ASP A 199 3.21 0.94 -15.64
C ASP A 199 2.13 0.23 -14.83
N ASN A 200 2.35 0.14 -13.52
CA ASN A 200 1.42 -0.53 -12.62
C ASN A 200 1.54 -0.03 -11.17
N ILE A 201 0.42 0.28 -10.55
CA ILE A 201 0.35 0.58 -9.12
C ILE A 201 -0.60 -0.42 -8.48
N ARG A 202 -0.15 -1.12 -7.44
CA ARG A 202 -0.95 -2.05 -6.65
C ARG A 202 -0.90 -1.65 -5.20
N CYS A 203 -2.06 -1.60 -4.55
CA CYS A 203 -2.21 -1.31 -3.14
C CYS A 203 -3.24 -2.26 -2.55
N ASP A 204 -2.89 -3.02 -1.52
CA ASP A 204 -3.83 -3.92 -0.86
C ASP A 204 -3.68 -3.87 0.67
N VAL A 205 -4.74 -4.29 1.36
CA VAL A 205 -4.78 -4.45 2.80
C VAL A 205 -5.11 -5.92 3.09
N ILE A 206 -4.14 -6.63 3.69
CA ILE A 206 -4.16 -8.07 3.90
C ILE A 206 -4.23 -8.36 5.41
N PRO A 207 -5.04 -9.34 5.86
CA PRO A 207 -5.06 -9.76 7.26
C PRO A 207 -3.74 -10.41 7.69
N LEU A 208 -3.28 -10.11 8.90
CA LEU A 208 -2.06 -10.67 9.50
C LEU A 208 -2.32 -11.91 10.36
N ILE A 209 -3.57 -12.36 10.47
CA ILE A 209 -3.98 -13.53 11.26
C ILE A 209 -4.98 -14.38 10.49
N SER A 210 -5.17 -15.63 10.93
CA SER A 210 -6.14 -16.54 10.29
C SER A 210 -7.56 -16.01 10.37
N GLU A 211 -8.38 -16.34 9.37
CA GLU A 211 -9.81 -15.97 9.35
C GLU A 211 -10.56 -16.51 10.59
N THR A 212 -10.16 -17.66 11.09
CA THR A 212 -10.74 -18.25 12.31
C THR A 212 -10.47 -17.41 13.55
N LEU A 213 -9.28 -16.83 13.69
CA LEU A 213 -8.95 -15.94 14.80
C LEU A 213 -9.62 -14.58 14.60
N MET A 214 -9.59 -14.07 13.37
CA MET A 214 -10.21 -12.80 12.99
C MET A 214 -11.73 -12.78 13.25
N SER A 215 -12.42 -13.88 12.99
CA SER A 215 -13.87 -14.01 13.25
C SER A 215 -14.19 -14.27 14.73
N LYS A 216 -13.33 -14.99 15.47
CA LYS A 216 -13.52 -15.24 16.90
C LYS A 216 -13.32 -13.99 17.75
N GLN A 217 -12.25 -13.24 17.51
CA GLN A 217 -11.88 -12.06 18.31
C GLN A 217 -12.36 -10.74 17.68
N GLY A 218 -12.56 -10.69 16.36
CA GLY A 218 -13.05 -9.52 15.64
C GLY A 218 -14.39 -9.73 14.94
N TYR A 219 -14.60 -9.02 13.84
CA TYR A 219 -15.75 -9.12 12.93
C TYR A 219 -15.40 -9.77 11.58
N GLY A 220 -14.25 -10.43 11.48
CA GLY A 220 -13.75 -11.07 10.24
C GLY A 220 -12.88 -10.13 9.39
N SER A 221 -12.30 -10.67 8.31
CA SER A 221 -11.36 -9.92 7.43
C SER A 221 -12.03 -8.92 6.49
N GLU A 222 -13.36 -8.94 6.42
CA GLU A 222 -14.15 -8.06 5.55
C GLU A 222 -14.25 -6.64 6.11
N GLU A 223 -14.04 -6.47 7.42
CA GLU A 223 -13.87 -5.16 8.04
C GLU A 223 -12.42 -4.73 7.89
N LYS A 224 -12.13 -3.93 6.85
CA LYS A 224 -10.76 -3.51 6.54
C LYS A 224 -10.72 -2.12 5.90
N HIS A 225 -9.57 -1.48 6.02
CA HIS A 225 -9.30 -0.24 5.29
C HIS A 225 -9.10 -0.52 3.79
N PHE A 226 -9.29 0.51 2.99
CA PHE A 226 -9.04 0.49 1.56
C PHE A 226 -8.32 1.78 1.13
N PRO A 227 -7.52 1.75 0.04
CA PRO A 227 -6.91 2.97 -0.50
C PRO A 227 -7.97 3.97 -0.95
N SER A 228 -7.88 5.20 -0.42
CA SER A 228 -8.79 6.30 -0.76
C SER A 228 -8.08 7.47 -1.47
N ARG A 229 -6.76 7.61 -1.27
CA ARG A 229 -5.94 8.57 -1.99
C ARG A 229 -4.50 8.07 -2.11
N ILE A 230 -3.87 8.36 -3.25
CA ILE A 230 -2.44 8.15 -3.48
C ILE A 230 -1.87 9.43 -4.06
N SER A 231 -0.74 9.89 -3.54
CA SER A 231 0.00 11.03 -4.07
C SER A 231 1.46 10.62 -4.22
N LEU A 232 2.01 10.75 -5.43
CA LEU A 232 3.40 10.43 -5.75
C LEU A 232 4.08 11.68 -6.30
N GLN A 233 5.32 11.90 -5.89
CA GLN A 233 6.17 12.95 -6.39
C GLN A 233 7.46 12.32 -6.91
N LEU A 234 7.78 12.58 -8.18
CA LEU A 234 9.02 12.18 -8.83
C LEU A 234 9.88 13.42 -9.03
N THR A 235 11.08 13.41 -8.48
CA THR A 235 11.99 14.56 -8.49
C THR A 235 13.41 14.13 -8.85
N PRO A 236 14.02 14.65 -9.93
CA PRO A 236 15.44 14.47 -10.17
C PRO A 236 16.23 15.21 -9.07
N THR A 237 17.23 14.56 -8.47
CA THR A 237 18.01 15.17 -7.38
C THR A 237 19.04 16.17 -7.90
N LEU A 238 19.59 15.93 -9.09
CA LEU A 238 20.46 16.87 -9.82
C LEU A 238 19.64 17.72 -10.78
N GLN A 239 19.17 18.86 -10.30
CA GLN A 239 18.29 19.77 -11.05
C GLN A 239 19.03 20.67 -12.06
N SER A 240 20.35 20.85 -11.92
CA SER A 240 21.15 21.70 -12.83
C SER A 240 21.16 21.22 -14.29
N ASP A 241 20.95 19.92 -14.49
CA ASP A 241 20.94 19.29 -15.81
C ASP A 241 19.52 19.24 -16.40
N ILE A 242 18.49 19.69 -15.67
CA ILE A 242 17.10 19.71 -16.13
C ILE A 242 16.80 21.03 -16.85
N ILE A 243 16.37 20.92 -18.10
CA ILE A 243 15.95 22.07 -18.93
C ILE A 243 14.48 22.39 -18.67
N SER A 244 13.63 21.37 -18.67
CA SER A 244 12.21 21.52 -18.39
C SER A 244 11.56 20.18 -18.06
N VAL A 245 10.42 20.23 -17.38
CA VAL A 245 9.54 19.08 -17.17
C VAL A 245 8.17 19.35 -17.77
N SER A 246 7.57 18.31 -18.34
CA SER A 246 6.22 18.36 -18.90
C SER A 246 5.44 17.13 -18.45
N VAL A 247 4.17 17.34 -18.17
CA VAL A 247 3.17 16.29 -17.94
C VAL A 247 2.13 16.38 -19.04
N SER A 248 1.49 15.27 -19.34
CA SER A 248 0.43 15.17 -20.34
C SER A 248 -0.96 15.53 -19.73
N LYS A 249 -2.08 14.96 -20.19
CA LYS A 249 -3.42 15.32 -19.69
C LYS A 249 -3.78 14.59 -18.39
N SER A 250 -4.51 15.28 -17.51
CA SER A 250 -5.19 14.64 -16.38
C SER A 250 -6.47 13.95 -16.86
N THR A 251 -7.05 13.02 -16.10
CA THR A 251 -8.36 12.45 -16.47
C THR A 251 -9.43 13.53 -16.45
N ASP A 252 -10.37 13.46 -17.39
CA ASP A 252 -11.52 14.36 -17.40
C ASP A 252 -12.29 14.29 -16.07
N ASN A 253 -12.87 15.42 -15.68
CA ASN A 253 -13.76 15.44 -14.53
C ASN A 253 -14.92 14.46 -14.78
N PRO A 254 -15.38 13.73 -13.74
CA PRO A 254 -16.54 12.86 -13.89
C PRO A 254 -17.74 13.67 -14.43
N ILE A 255 -18.26 13.27 -15.59
CA ILE A 255 -19.45 13.90 -16.19
C ILE A 255 -20.66 13.42 -15.38
N HIS A 256 -21.37 14.36 -14.76
CA HIS A 256 -22.70 14.12 -14.18
C HIS A 256 -23.73 14.17 -15.32
N GLU A 257 -24.01 13.03 -15.97
CA GLU A 257 -25.20 12.93 -16.82
C GLU A 257 -26.43 12.68 -15.93
N VAL A 258 -27.27 13.71 -15.79
CA VAL A 258 -28.59 13.61 -15.17
C VAL A 258 -29.54 13.03 -16.23
N GLY A 259 -29.50 11.71 -16.40
CA GLY A 259 -30.47 10.99 -17.21
C GLY A 259 -31.80 10.86 -16.47
N LEU A 260 -32.75 11.75 -16.73
CA LEU A 260 -34.12 11.65 -16.23
C LEU A 260 -34.91 10.61 -17.04
N GLU A 261 -34.66 9.32 -16.83
CA GLU A 261 -35.51 8.29 -17.42
C GLU A 261 -36.81 8.15 -16.62
N LYS A 262 -37.86 8.87 -17.04
CA LYS A 262 -39.24 8.59 -16.65
C LYS A 262 -39.73 7.36 -17.42
N GLY A 263 -39.45 6.16 -16.91
CA GLY A 263 -40.13 4.94 -17.34
C GLY A 263 -41.56 4.93 -16.81
N LEU A 264 -42.54 5.29 -17.65
CA LEU A 264 -43.96 5.09 -17.37
C LEU A 264 -44.36 3.71 -17.89
N GLU A 265 -44.26 2.67 -17.06
CA GLU A 265 -44.89 1.38 -17.38
C GLU A 265 -46.37 1.45 -17.00
N THR A 266 -47.22 1.71 -17.99
CA THR A 266 -48.67 1.53 -17.86
C THR A 266 -49.02 0.07 -18.16
N SER A 267 -49.27 -0.74 -17.15
CA SER A 267 -50.01 -1.99 -17.31
C SER A 267 -51.51 -1.69 -17.29
N PHE A 268 -52.20 -2.08 -18.35
CA PHE A 268 -53.66 -2.07 -18.43
C PHE A 268 -54.18 -3.44 -18.02
N ASP A 269 -54.82 -3.52 -16.85
CA ASP A 269 -55.80 -4.56 -16.55
C ASP A 269 -56.96 -3.92 -15.79
N ALA A 270 -58.19 -4.21 -16.23
CA ALA A 270 -59.41 -3.85 -15.51
C ALA A 270 -60.49 -4.93 -15.72
N PRO A 271 -61.43 -5.16 -14.78
CA PRO A 271 -61.67 -4.40 -13.55
C PRO A 271 -61.86 -5.27 -12.28
N ALA A 272 -61.16 -4.92 -11.19
CA ALA A 272 -61.71 -4.94 -9.82
C ALA A 272 -60.74 -4.22 -8.86
N SER A 273 -61.25 -3.17 -8.21
CA SER A 273 -60.61 -2.33 -7.19
C SER A 273 -59.60 -1.27 -7.67
N LEU A 274 -59.98 -0.01 -7.43
CA LEU A 274 -59.20 1.21 -7.59
C LEU A 274 -57.98 1.19 -6.67
N GLY A 275 -56.79 1.10 -7.26
CA GLY A 275 -55.51 1.28 -6.58
C GLY A 275 -54.41 1.60 -7.57
N ILE A 276 -54.29 2.87 -7.98
CA ILE A 276 -53.14 3.34 -8.77
C ILE A 276 -51.93 3.31 -7.84
N THR A 277 -51.12 2.26 -7.94
CA THR A 277 -49.85 2.17 -7.21
C THR A 277 -48.76 2.72 -8.12
N ILE A 278 -48.45 4.01 -7.98
CA ILE A 278 -47.33 4.64 -8.69
C ILE A 278 -46.03 4.22 -8.00
N SER A 279 -45.43 3.10 -8.43
CA SER A 279 -44.03 2.81 -8.10
C SER A 279 -43.14 3.52 -9.12
N ALA A 280 -42.79 4.78 -8.84
CA ALA A 280 -41.69 5.44 -9.54
C ALA A 280 -40.38 4.78 -9.09
N THR A 281 -39.90 3.80 -9.86
CA THR A 281 -38.57 3.22 -9.64
C THR A 281 -37.56 4.10 -10.38
N GLU A 282 -37.09 5.17 -9.72
CA GLU A 282 -35.94 5.93 -10.23
C GLU A 282 -34.71 5.00 -10.26
N THR A 283 -34.34 4.54 -11.45
CA THR A 283 -33.09 3.81 -11.70
C THR A 283 -32.06 4.82 -12.18
N HIS A 284 -31.32 5.41 -11.24
CA HIS A 284 -30.17 6.26 -11.56
C HIS A 284 -28.99 5.38 -11.98
N THR A 285 -28.73 5.27 -13.28
CA THR A 285 -27.55 4.58 -13.81
C THR A 285 -26.42 5.59 -13.95
N MET A 286 -25.68 5.86 -12.86
CA MET A 286 -24.53 6.77 -12.88
C MET A 286 -23.26 5.99 -13.24
N SER A 287 -22.70 6.19 -14.44
CA SER A 287 -21.39 5.66 -14.82
C SER A 287 -20.26 6.61 -14.38
N LEU A 288 -20.09 6.76 -13.06
CA LEU A 288 -18.94 7.50 -12.52
C LEU A 288 -17.73 6.55 -12.41
N LYS A 289 -16.63 6.84 -13.11
CA LYS A 289 -15.32 6.29 -12.74
C LYS A 289 -15.00 6.81 -11.34
N PRO A 290 -14.92 5.96 -10.31
CA PRO A 290 -14.83 6.43 -8.93
C PRO A 290 -13.45 7.04 -8.61
N TRP A 291 -12.44 6.77 -9.43
CA TRP A 291 -11.11 7.34 -9.29
C TRP A 291 -10.91 8.48 -10.27
N LYS A 292 -10.37 9.60 -9.77
CA LYS A 292 -9.88 10.73 -10.54
C LYS A 292 -8.36 10.75 -10.48
N PHE A 293 -7.71 10.93 -11.62
CA PHE A 293 -6.26 11.11 -11.73
C PHE A 293 -5.92 12.54 -12.13
N GLU A 294 -5.03 13.17 -11.37
CA GLU A 294 -4.51 14.51 -11.66
C GLU A 294 -3.00 14.49 -11.66
N GLN A 295 -2.40 15.26 -12.55
CA GLN A 295 -0.97 15.47 -12.58
C GLN A 295 -0.60 16.94 -12.71
N SER A 296 0.46 17.33 -12.04
CA SER A 296 0.96 18.70 -12.02
C SER A 296 2.47 18.73 -11.92
N VAL A 297 3.02 19.91 -12.21
CA VAL A 297 4.45 20.19 -12.14
C VAL A 297 4.71 21.19 -11.02
N TYR A 298 5.74 20.94 -10.23
CA TYR A 298 6.25 21.89 -9.24
C TYR A 298 7.78 21.93 -9.31
N GLY A 299 8.33 23.02 -9.83
CA GLY A 299 9.75 23.09 -10.22
C GLY A 299 10.08 21.97 -11.22
N ASP A 300 11.14 21.21 -10.95
CA ASP A 300 11.51 20.03 -11.74
C ASP A 300 10.82 18.73 -11.29
N SER A 301 9.88 18.82 -10.36
CA SER A 301 9.14 17.66 -9.83
C SER A 301 7.84 17.47 -10.58
N ALA A 302 7.51 16.21 -10.85
CA ALA A 302 6.18 15.81 -11.29
C ALA A 302 5.39 15.22 -10.13
N ILE A 303 4.15 15.66 -9.98
CA ILE A 303 3.23 15.23 -8.93
C ILE A 303 2.08 14.48 -9.60
N LEU A 304 1.78 13.28 -9.13
CA LEU A 304 0.75 12.39 -9.61
C LEU A 304 -0.22 12.08 -8.46
N ASN A 305 -1.51 12.34 -8.63
CA ASN A 305 -2.51 12.14 -7.59
C ASN A 305 -3.67 11.27 -8.09
N TRP A 306 -4.07 10.32 -7.26
CA TRP A 306 -5.26 9.50 -7.43
C TRP A 306 -6.22 9.75 -6.27
N PHE A 307 -7.46 10.12 -6.60
CA PHE A 307 -8.50 10.46 -5.64
C PHE A 307 -9.69 9.52 -5.81
N LEU A 308 -10.14 8.89 -4.73
CA LEU A 308 -11.39 8.15 -4.73
C LEU A 308 -12.54 9.09 -4.38
N HIS A 309 -13.54 9.14 -5.24
CA HIS A 309 -14.80 9.86 -5.02
C HIS A 309 -15.92 8.90 -4.62
N ASP A 310 -16.81 9.38 -3.75
CA ASP A 310 -18.04 8.68 -3.41
C ASP A 310 -19.05 8.88 -4.55
N GLY A 311 -19.53 7.77 -5.12
CA GLY A 311 -20.50 7.78 -6.22
C GLY A 311 -21.86 8.37 -5.85
N THR A 312 -22.16 8.58 -4.56
CA THR A 312 -23.43 9.16 -4.11
C THR A 312 -23.43 10.69 -4.03
N ASN A 313 -22.30 11.32 -3.70
CA ASN A 313 -22.21 12.77 -3.49
C ASN A 313 -21.08 13.45 -4.28
N GLY A 314 -20.26 12.68 -5.02
CA GLY A 314 -19.13 13.18 -5.81
C GLY A 314 -17.94 13.70 -5.00
N GLN A 315 -18.01 13.68 -3.66
CA GLN A 315 -16.94 14.19 -2.80
C GLN A 315 -15.82 13.17 -2.59
N GLU A 316 -14.61 13.64 -2.30
CA GLU A 316 -13.45 12.77 -2.06
C GLU A 316 -13.65 11.96 -0.77
N VAL A 317 -13.55 10.64 -0.86
CA VAL A 317 -13.77 9.68 0.25
C VAL A 317 -12.90 10.00 1.47
N PHE A 318 -11.66 10.46 1.23
CA PHE A 318 -10.75 10.94 2.27
C PHE A 318 -11.39 12.02 3.17
N SER A 319 -12.13 12.94 2.58
CA SER A 319 -12.69 14.13 3.24
C SER A 319 -14.11 13.91 3.79
N CYS A 320 -14.73 12.75 3.51
CA CYS A 320 -16.14 12.54 3.74
C CYS A 320 -16.43 11.47 4.79
N LYS A 321 -17.39 11.77 5.66
CA LYS A 321 -18.07 10.73 6.43
C LYS A 321 -19.29 10.25 5.65
N PRO A 322 -19.52 8.93 5.54
CA PRO A 322 -20.76 8.45 4.95
C PRO A 322 -21.94 8.92 5.82
N PRO A 323 -23.06 9.37 5.21
CA PRO A 323 -24.23 9.78 5.98
C PRO A 323 -24.72 8.65 6.89
N LYS A 324 -25.07 8.95 8.14
CA LYS A 324 -25.54 7.94 9.12
C LYS A 324 -26.72 7.12 8.60
N LEU A 325 -27.66 7.77 7.90
CA LEU A 325 -28.81 7.14 7.27
C LEU A 325 -28.44 6.23 6.09
N ALA A 326 -27.35 6.55 5.38
CA ALA A 326 -26.84 5.70 4.32
C ALA A 326 -26.30 4.39 4.91
N LEU A 327 -25.52 4.44 5.99
CA LEU A 327 -24.91 3.27 6.65
C LEU A 327 -25.91 2.20 7.14
N CYS A 328 -27.17 2.57 7.34
CA CYS A 328 -28.25 1.63 7.69
C CYS A 328 -28.72 0.77 6.51
N LYS A 329 -28.39 1.12 5.27
CA LYS A 329 -28.75 0.39 4.05
C LYS A 329 -27.56 -0.45 3.57
N PRO A 330 -27.69 -1.79 3.43
CA PRO A 330 -26.58 -2.63 2.98
C PRO A 330 -25.95 -2.21 1.65
N ARG A 331 -26.73 -1.62 0.72
CA ARG A 331 -26.21 -1.11 -0.57
C ARG A 331 -25.18 0.02 -0.43
N SER A 332 -25.15 0.72 0.70
CA SER A 332 -24.18 1.79 0.96
C SER A 332 -22.88 1.29 1.62
N TRP A 333 -22.73 -0.01 1.87
CA TRP A 333 -21.51 -0.55 2.46
C TRP A 333 -20.38 -0.56 1.43
N PHE A 334 -19.13 -0.43 1.88
CA PHE A 334 -17.98 -0.31 0.99
C PHE A 334 -17.96 -1.38 -0.12
N ARG A 335 -18.13 -2.67 0.25
CA ARG A 335 -18.16 -3.76 -0.72
C ARG A 335 -19.19 -3.52 -1.80
N ASN A 336 -20.41 -3.15 -1.43
CA ASN A 336 -21.51 -2.95 -2.37
C ASN A 336 -21.40 -1.64 -3.17
N ARG A 337 -20.69 -0.64 -2.64
CA ARG A 337 -20.44 0.64 -3.33
C ARG A 337 -19.38 0.53 -4.42
N TYR A 338 -18.38 -0.34 -4.25
CA TYR A 338 -17.17 -0.35 -5.08
C TYR A 338 -16.82 -1.68 -5.76
N THR A 339 -17.64 -2.72 -5.64
CA THR A 339 -17.49 -3.95 -6.45
C THR A 339 -18.32 -3.87 -7.75
N SER A 340 -17.69 -3.47 -8.86
CA SER A 340 -18.22 -3.67 -10.21
C SER A 340 -17.09 -3.93 -11.21
N ALA A 341 -17.42 -4.49 -12.38
CA ALA A 341 -16.45 -5.00 -13.36
C ALA A 341 -15.53 -3.93 -13.99
N TYR A 342 -15.87 -2.64 -13.87
CA TYR A 342 -15.17 -1.52 -14.50
C TYR A 342 -14.37 -0.66 -13.50
N ARG A 343 -14.01 -1.21 -12.34
CA ARG A 343 -13.34 -0.47 -11.26
C ARG A 343 -11.93 -1.00 -11.02
N PRO A 344 -10.97 -0.14 -10.64
CA PRO A 344 -9.61 -0.57 -10.29
C PRO A 344 -9.56 -1.36 -8.97
N PHE A 345 -10.68 -1.55 -8.27
CA PHE A 345 -10.75 -2.39 -7.08
C PHE A 345 -10.76 -3.88 -7.45
N THR A 346 -9.90 -4.66 -6.79
CA THR A 346 -9.93 -6.12 -6.88
C THR A 346 -11.10 -6.68 -6.06
N ARG A 347 -11.48 -7.93 -6.30
CA ARG A 347 -12.47 -8.64 -5.47
C ARG A 347 -12.10 -8.68 -3.98
N GLN A 348 -10.82 -8.57 -3.68
CA GLN A 348 -10.31 -8.56 -2.32
C GLN A 348 -10.35 -7.16 -1.71
N GLY A 349 -10.59 -6.08 -2.47
CA GLY A 349 -10.63 -4.70 -1.95
C GLY A 349 -9.32 -3.93 -2.06
N GLY A 350 -8.29 -4.51 -2.69
CA GLY A 350 -7.11 -3.78 -3.13
C GLY A 350 -7.37 -2.97 -4.39
N VAL A 351 -6.45 -2.11 -4.79
CA VAL A 351 -6.54 -1.23 -5.96
C VAL A 351 -5.40 -1.52 -6.93
N ILE A 352 -5.71 -1.59 -8.22
CA ILE A 352 -4.75 -1.73 -9.31
C ILE A 352 -4.97 -0.60 -10.33
N PHE A 353 -3.95 0.22 -10.55
CA PHE A 353 -3.89 1.14 -11.68
C PHE A 353 -2.91 0.59 -12.72
N ALA A 354 -3.33 0.45 -13.98
CA ALA A 354 -2.52 -0.06 -15.08
C ALA A 354 -2.54 0.91 -16.29
N GLY A 355 -1.51 0.78 -17.13
CA GLY A 355 -1.00 1.77 -18.10
C GLY A 355 -1.87 2.22 -19.29
N ASP A 356 -3.12 2.58 -19.06
CA ASP A 356 -3.97 3.29 -20.02
C ASP A 356 -5.08 4.13 -19.36
N GLU A 357 -5.56 3.73 -18.18
CA GLU A 357 -6.71 4.40 -17.56
C GLU A 357 -6.38 5.49 -16.53
N TYR A 358 -5.20 5.46 -15.90
CA TYR A 358 -4.94 6.23 -14.67
C TYR A 358 -3.49 6.71 -14.46
N GLY A 359 -2.69 6.85 -15.51
CA GLY A 359 -1.32 7.34 -15.32
C GLY A 359 -0.65 7.58 -16.65
N GLU A 360 -0.53 8.84 -17.02
CA GLU A 360 0.09 9.20 -18.29
C GLU A 360 1.62 9.39 -18.16
N ARG A 361 2.21 10.06 -19.15
CA ARG A 361 3.65 10.23 -19.33
C ARG A 361 4.12 11.53 -18.68
N VAL A 362 5.17 11.42 -17.88
CA VAL A 362 6.01 12.55 -17.49
C VAL A 362 7.25 12.57 -18.38
N CYS A 363 7.63 13.75 -18.87
CA CYS A 363 8.82 13.92 -19.69
C CYS A 363 9.71 15.04 -19.14
N TRP A 364 10.94 14.69 -18.79
CA TRP A 364 12.01 15.64 -18.48
C TRP A 364 12.91 15.82 -19.69
N LYS A 365 13.18 17.07 -20.06
CA LYS A 365 14.25 17.42 -20.99
C LYS A 365 15.52 17.65 -20.19
N VAL A 366 16.53 16.84 -20.45
CA VAL A 366 17.82 16.87 -19.76
C VAL A 366 18.88 17.39 -20.72
N SER A 367 19.81 18.19 -20.22
CA SER A 367 20.92 18.73 -21.01
C SER A 367 21.85 17.61 -21.49
N GLU A 368 22.55 17.84 -22.61
CA GLU A 368 23.54 16.90 -23.12
C GLU A 368 24.68 16.66 -22.12
N GLY A 369 24.95 17.61 -21.23
CA GLY A 369 25.94 17.50 -20.17
C GLY A 369 25.67 16.38 -19.16
N ALA A 370 24.48 15.76 -19.17
CA ALA A 370 24.17 14.58 -18.36
C ALA A 370 24.55 13.24 -19.02
N LEU A 371 25.01 13.26 -20.28
CA LEU A 371 25.43 12.06 -21.00
C LEU A 371 26.58 11.35 -20.25
N GLY A 372 26.44 10.03 -20.07
CA GLY A 372 27.41 9.21 -19.33
C GLY A 372 27.30 9.31 -17.81
N LYS A 373 26.38 10.14 -17.26
CA LYS A 373 26.16 10.23 -15.82
C LYS A 373 25.08 9.23 -15.37
N THR A 374 25.24 8.72 -14.16
CA THR A 374 24.13 8.12 -13.40
C THR A 374 23.42 9.22 -12.64
N MET A 375 22.21 9.53 -13.07
CA MET A 375 21.34 10.47 -12.39
C MET A 375 20.47 9.72 -11.37
N GLU A 376 20.10 10.42 -10.30
CA GLU A 376 19.27 9.90 -9.22
C GLU A 376 17.91 10.63 -9.21
N TRP A 377 16.85 9.86 -9.03
CA TRP A 377 15.49 10.35 -8.86
C TRP A 377 14.97 9.94 -7.50
N GLU A 378 14.37 10.91 -6.84
CA GLU A 378 13.62 10.73 -5.62
C GLU A 378 12.15 10.44 -5.95
N ILE A 379 11.64 9.34 -5.38
CA ILE A 379 10.22 9.00 -5.39
C ILE A 379 9.70 9.18 -3.96
N LYS A 380 8.92 10.22 -3.75
CA LYS A 380 8.17 10.44 -2.50
C LYS A 380 6.73 10.03 -2.71
N GLY A 381 6.12 9.40 -1.71
CA GLY A 381 4.72 9.02 -1.78
C GLY A 381 3.98 9.19 -0.47
N LYS A 382 2.71 9.56 -0.58
CA LYS A 382 1.74 9.60 0.52
C LYS A 382 0.54 8.77 0.14
N ILE A 383 0.11 7.90 1.05
CA ILE A 383 -1.01 6.98 0.82
C ILE A 383 -1.97 7.09 1.98
N TRP A 384 -3.26 7.22 1.65
CA TRP A 384 -4.36 7.27 2.60
C TRP A 384 -5.20 6.02 2.50
N LEU A 385 -5.47 5.43 3.66
CA LEU A 385 -6.27 4.24 3.84
C LEU A 385 -7.47 4.59 4.70
N THR A 386 -8.66 4.51 4.12
CA THR A 386 -9.92 4.84 4.79
C THR A 386 -10.64 3.54 5.17
N TYR A 387 -11.14 3.49 6.40
CA TYR A 387 -12.11 2.49 6.83
C TYR A 387 -13.49 3.13 6.84
N TRP A 388 -14.40 2.51 6.08
CA TRP A 388 -15.84 2.72 6.18
C TRP A 388 -16.52 1.40 6.55
N PRO A 389 -17.60 1.43 7.33
CA PRO A 389 -18.32 0.23 7.73
C PRO A 389 -18.67 -0.64 6.53
N ASN A 390 -18.35 -1.93 6.64
CA ASN A 390 -18.70 -2.92 5.65
C ASN A 390 -19.90 -3.74 6.15
N LYS A 391 -19.73 -4.98 6.58
CA LYS A 391 -20.84 -5.85 7.02
C LYS A 391 -21.34 -5.51 8.42
N HIS A 392 -20.46 -4.99 9.26
CA HIS A 392 -20.78 -4.64 10.64
C HIS A 392 -21.47 -3.28 10.72
N LYS A 393 -22.59 -3.22 11.45
CA LYS A 393 -23.36 -1.99 11.63
C LYS A 393 -22.67 -1.11 12.68
N THR A 394 -21.87 -0.17 12.21
CA THR A 394 -21.24 0.85 13.05
C THR A 394 -21.25 2.21 12.34
N PHE A 395 -21.10 3.30 13.10
CA PHE A 395 -20.91 4.65 12.55
C PHE A 395 -19.44 5.07 12.53
N TYR A 396 -18.55 4.18 12.97
CA TYR A 396 -17.13 4.44 13.00
C TYR A 396 -16.55 4.47 11.59
N SER A 397 -15.77 5.51 11.32
CA SER A 397 -14.92 5.67 10.16
C SER A 397 -13.57 6.25 10.58
N GLU A 398 -12.50 5.86 9.91
CA GLU A 398 -11.19 6.50 10.14
C GLU A 398 -10.39 6.54 8.86
N THR A 399 -9.48 7.51 8.78
CA THR A 399 -8.47 7.54 7.73
C THR A 399 -7.09 7.59 8.34
N ARG A 400 -6.22 6.69 7.86
CA ARG A 400 -4.82 6.59 8.24
C ARG A 400 -3.92 6.94 7.06
N ARG A 401 -2.73 7.43 7.34
CA ARG A 401 -1.73 7.83 6.35
C ARG A 401 -0.36 7.25 6.64
N LEU A 402 0.36 6.90 5.57
CA LEU A 402 1.80 6.70 5.55
C LEU A 402 2.49 7.59 4.52
N GLU A 403 3.80 7.75 4.71
CA GLU A 403 4.70 8.47 3.83
C GLU A 403 5.94 7.61 3.56
N PHE A 404 6.42 7.61 2.33
CA PHE A 404 7.67 6.96 1.97
C PHE A 404 8.54 7.85 1.09
N ARG A 405 9.83 7.54 1.06
CA ARG A 405 10.83 8.22 0.24
C ARG A 405 11.86 7.19 -0.18
N GLU A 406 12.01 7.02 -1.48
CA GLU A 406 12.96 6.08 -2.07
C GLU A 406 13.75 6.73 -3.21
N LEU A 407 14.95 6.21 -3.47
CA LEU A 407 15.83 6.68 -4.53
C LEU A 407 15.95 5.61 -5.63
N VAL A 408 15.82 6.05 -6.87
CA VAL A 408 16.05 5.23 -8.07
C VAL A 408 17.13 5.87 -8.93
N TYR A 409 17.86 5.01 -9.62
CA TYR A 409 18.99 5.41 -10.45
C TYR A 409 18.69 5.15 -11.93
N LEU A 410 19.17 6.05 -12.77
CA LEU A 410 19.14 5.91 -14.22
C LEU A 410 20.47 6.40 -14.79
N THR A 411 21.18 5.50 -15.46
CA THR A 411 22.39 5.82 -16.23
C THR A 411 22.01 6.23 -17.64
N ILE A 412 22.45 7.42 -18.05
CA ILE A 412 22.17 8.00 -19.37
C ILE A 412 23.28 7.56 -20.34
N GLU A 413 23.07 6.43 -20.99
CA GLU A 413 24.00 5.84 -21.98
C GLU A 413 23.29 5.63 -23.33
N LYS A 414 24.02 5.83 -24.42
CA LYS A 414 23.51 5.70 -25.81
C LYS A 414 23.35 4.25 -26.25
#